data_AF-A0A6J7J2Y5-F1
#
_entry.id   AF-A0A6J7J2Y5-F1
#
_cell.length_a   1.000
_cell.length_b   1.000
_cell.length_c   1.000
_cell.angle_alpha   90.00
_cell.angle_beta   90.00
_cell.angle_gamma   90.00
#
_symmetry.space_group_name_H-M   'P 1'
#
loop_
_entity.id
_entity.type
_entity.pdbx_description
1 polymer ?
#
loop_
_entity_poly.entity_id
_entity_poly.type
_entity_poly.pdbx_seq_one_letter_code
_entity_poly.pdbx_strand_id
1 'polypeptide(L)' 'MLPQVTEVVATGADDVTLTLTDGTSVLWGSAADAARKGQVLAAVLDQLAAGTLDPATQIDVSSPEEVVLR' A
#
# COMPACT_ATOMS: atom_id res chain seq x y z
N MET A 1 4.15 -5.46 14.47
CA MET A 1 4.32 -6.35 13.30
C MET A 1 3.49 -5.74 12.19
N LEU A 2 4.09 -5.45 11.03
CA LEU A 2 3.35 -4.93 9.89
C LEU A 2 2.42 -6.01 9.29
N PRO A 3 1.25 -5.64 8.75
CA PRO A 3 0.40 -6.58 8.05
C PRO A 3 1.11 -7.13 6.79
N GLN A 4 0.82 -8.39 6.45
CA GLN A 4 1.43 -9.08 5.31
C GLN A 4 0.49 -9.09 4.11
N VAL A 5 1.04 -9.22 2.90
CA VAL A 5 0.23 -9.38 1.68
C VAL A 5 -0.38 -10.78 1.66
N THR A 6 -1.68 -10.87 1.40
CA THR A 6 -2.44 -12.12 1.28
C THR A 6 -2.92 -12.37 -0.15
N GLU A 7 -3.17 -11.31 -0.92
CA GLU A 7 -3.61 -11.39 -2.31
C GLU A 7 -2.92 -10.32 -3.16
N VAL A 8 -2.68 -10.67 -4.43
CA VAL A 8 -2.20 -9.76 -5.46
C VAL A 8 -3.06 -9.96 -6.70
N VAL A 9 -3.73 -8.90 -7.14
CA VAL A 9 -4.52 -8.88 -8.37
C VAL A 9 -3.85 -7.94 -9.36
N ALA A 10 -3.65 -8.40 -10.58
CA ALA A 10 -3.17 -7.57 -11.67
C ALA A 10 -4.10 -7.72 -12.89
N THR A 11 -4.84 -6.66 -13.25
CA THR A 11 -5.68 -6.67 -14.45
C THR A 11 -4.94 -6.16 -15.69
N GLY A 12 -3.83 -5.46 -15.48
CA GLY A 12 -2.89 -4.98 -16.49
C GLY A 12 -1.54 -4.60 -15.89
N ALA A 13 -0.57 -4.21 -16.73
CA ALA A 13 0.78 -3.88 -16.28
C ALA A 13 0.84 -2.65 -15.35
N ASP A 14 -0.15 -1.77 -15.44
CA ASP A 14 -0.27 -0.54 -14.65
C ASP A 14 -1.36 -0.61 -13.57
N ASP A 15 -2.02 -1.76 -13.43
CA ASP A 15 -3.08 -1.97 -12.46
C ASP A 15 -2.79 -3.22 -11.62
N VAL A 16 -1.97 -3.02 -10.58
CA VAL A 16 -1.73 -3.99 -9.52
C VAL A 16 -2.37 -3.49 -8.23
N THR A 17 -3.14 -4.35 -7.59
CA THR A 17 -3.73 -4.14 -6.27
C THR A 17 -3.31 -5.27 -5.34
N LEU A 18 -2.97 -4.91 -4.10
CA LEU A 18 -2.62 -5.86 -3.04
C LEU A 18 -3.72 -5.86 -1.98
N THR A 19 -3.93 -7.01 -1.34
CA THR A 19 -4.73 -7.09 -0.12
C THR A 19 -3.84 -7.52 1.03
N LEU A 20 -3.97 -6.85 2.16
CA LEU A 20 -3.21 -7.14 3.38
C LEU A 20 -4.01 -8.06 4.32
N THR A 21 -3.32 -8.68 5.27
CA THR A 21 -3.90 -9.61 6.26
C THR A 21 -5.03 -9.02 7.10
N ASP A 22 -5.06 -7.70 7.27
CA ASP A 22 -6.09 -6.98 8.03
C ASP A 22 -7.26 -6.51 7.15
N GLY A 23 -7.24 -6.85 5.86
CA GLY A 23 -8.25 -6.46 4.87
C GLY A 23 -7.97 -5.14 4.16
N THR A 24 -6.90 -4.42 4.53
CA THR A 24 -6.51 -3.18 3.85
C THR A 24 -6.17 -3.43 2.39
N SER A 25 -6.71 -2.61 1.49
CA SER A 25 -6.39 -2.63 0.06
C SER A 25 -5.26 -1.66 -0.25
N VAL A 26 -4.26 -2.10 -1.02
CA VAL A 26 -3.17 -1.24 -1.48
C VAL A 26 -3.24 -1.10 -2.99
N LEU A 27 -3.46 0.12 -3.50
CA LEU A 27 -3.32 0.41 -4.92
C LEU A 27 -1.83 0.61 -5.22
N TRP A 28 -1.23 -0.34 -5.93
CA TRP A 28 0.19 -0.36 -6.25
C TRP A 28 0.49 0.24 -7.62
N GLY A 29 -0.45 0.10 -8.56
CA GLY A 29 -0.27 0.54 -9.95
C GLY A 29 0.79 -0.29 -10.67
N SER A 30 1.71 0.35 -11.40
CA SER A 30 2.74 -0.35 -12.17
C SER A 30 3.94 -0.82 -11.34
N ALA A 31 4.79 -1.66 -11.95
CA ALA A 31 6.06 -2.10 -11.36
C ALA A 31 7.14 -1.01 -11.27
N ALA A 32 6.90 0.19 -11.85
CA ALA A 32 7.81 1.31 -11.72
C ALA A 32 8.01 1.67 -10.24
N ASP A 33 9.25 1.99 -9.89
CA ASP A 33 9.64 2.41 -8.53
C ASP A 33 9.28 1.42 -7.42
N ALA A 34 9.12 0.13 -7.73
CA ALA A 34 8.65 -0.89 -6.79
C ALA A 34 9.42 -0.90 -5.46
N ALA A 35 10.75 -0.74 -5.50
CA ALA A 35 11.57 -0.66 -4.29
C ALA A 35 11.21 0.56 -3.43
N ARG A 36 10.96 1.71 -4.06
CA ARG A 36 10.59 2.95 -3.37
C ARG A 36 9.16 2.87 -2.83
N LYS A 37 8.22 2.36 -3.63
CA LYS A 37 6.84 2.10 -3.20
C LYS A 37 6.80 1.19 -1.97
N GLY A 38 7.62 0.13 -1.94
CA GLY A 38 7.71 -0.77 -0.79
C GLY A 38 8.20 -0.09 0.48
N GLN A 39 9.22 0.78 0.39
CA GLN A 39 9.71 1.57 1.52
C GLN A 39 8.65 2.55 2.04
N VAL A 40 7.96 3.23 1.12
CA VAL A 40 6.89 4.19 1.47
C VAL A 40 5.72 3.47 2.13
N LEU A 41 5.26 2.35 1.57
CA LEU A 41 4.21 1.54 2.14
C LEU A 41 4.57 1.07 3.57
N ALA A 42 5.79 0.57 3.79
CA ALA A 42 6.24 0.18 5.12
C ALA A 42 6.17 1.34 6.12
N ALA A 43 6.66 2.52 5.73
CA ALA A 43 6.62 3.72 6.59
C ALA A 43 5.20 4.22 6.88
N VAL A 44 4.26 4.06 5.94
CA VAL A 44 2.84 4.39 6.14
C VAL A 44 2.20 3.41 7.12
N LEU A 45 2.45 2.11 6.95
CA LEU A 45 1.91 1.09 7.86
C LEU A 45 2.47 1.23 9.29
N ASP A 46 3.74 1.61 9.45
CA ASP A 46 4.32 1.92 10.75
C ASP A 46 3.61 3.10 11.43
N GLN A 47 3.29 4.16 10.68
CA GLN A 47 2.56 5.32 11.18
C GLN A 47 1.11 5.00 11.55
N LEU A 48 0.41 4.18 10.75
CA LEU A 48 -0.92 3.68 11.07
C LEU A 48 -0.89 2.83 12.35
N ALA A 49 0.08 1.93 12.47
CA ALA A 49 0.25 1.10 13.66
C ALA A 49 0.59 1.92 14.92
N ALA A 50 1.32 3.02 14.76
CA ALA A 50 1.62 3.97 15.84
C ALA A 50 0.46 4.92 16.17
N GLY A 51 -0.62 4.93 15.37
CA GLY A 51 -1.75 5.84 15.53
C GLY A 51 -1.41 7.30 15.20
N THR A 52 -0.33 7.55 14.46
CA THR A 52 0.03 8.90 14.00
C THR A 52 -0.74 9.32 12.76
N LEU A 53 -1.31 8.35 12.04
CA LEU A 53 -2.26 8.54 10.95
C LEU A 53 -3.59 7.90 11.34
N ASP A 54 -4.69 8.49 10.85
CA ASP A 54 -6.02 7.91 11.01
C ASP A 54 -6.10 6.56 10.28
N PRO A 55 -6.85 5.57 10.82
CA PRO A 55 -7.05 4.29 10.15
C PRO A 55 -7.60 4.47 8.74
N ALA A 56 -7.05 3.73 7.79
CA ALA A 56 -7.47 3.72 6.39
C ALA A 56 -7.76 2.30 5.94
N THR A 57 -8.77 2.14 5.10
CA THR A 57 -9.11 0.85 4.47
C THR A 57 -8.46 0.69 3.11
N GLN A 58 -8.01 1.81 2.52
CA GLN A 58 -7.26 1.83 1.28
C GLN A 58 -6.02 2.73 1.38
N ILE A 59 -4.90 2.23 0.85
CA ILE A 59 -3.63 2.96 0.72
C ILE A 59 -3.25 3.01 -0.75
N ASP A 60 -3.16 4.21 -1.31
CA ASP A 60 -2.68 4.42 -2.67
C ASP A 60 -1.19 4.76 -2.64
N VAL A 61 -0.36 3.87 -3.17
CA VAL A 61 1.10 4.06 -3.30
C VAL A 61 1.53 3.98 -4.77
N SER A 62 0.58 4.16 -5.70
CA SER A 62 0.84 4.12 -7.14
C SER A 62 1.86 5.19 -7.57
N SER A 63 1.88 6.32 -6.88
CA SER A 63 2.88 7.39 -6.97
C SER A 63 3.54 7.58 -5.60
N PRO A 64 4.78 7.09 -5.38
CA PRO A 64 5.39 7.03 -4.04
C PRO A 64 5.68 8.41 -3.39
N GLU A 65 5.65 9.48 -4.17
CA GLU A 65 5.73 10.88 -3.74
C GLU A 65 4.39 11.44 -3.21
N GLU A 66 3.27 10.82 -3.56
CA GLU A 66 1.91 11.30 -3.26
C GLU A 66 1.03 10.13 -2.78
N VAL A 67 1.24 9.71 -1.53
CA VAL A 67 0.41 8.66 -0.91
C VAL A 67 -0.97 9.22 -0.55
N VAL A 68 -2.02 8.49 -0.92
CA VAL A 68 -3.40 8.82 -0.53
C VAL A 68 -3.98 7.73 0.37
N LEU A 69 -4.65 8.14 1.45
CA LEU A 69 -5.32 7.24 2.40
C LEU A 69 -6.83 7.47 2.33
N ARG A 70 -7.61 6.38 2.33
CA ARG A 70 -9.08 6.43 2.28
C ARG A 70 -9.73 5.43 3.23
#